data_AF-A0AAW2CPI3-F1
#
_entry.id   AF-A0AAW2CPI3-F1
#
_cell.length_a   1.000
_cell.length_b   1.000
_cell.length_c   1.000
_cell.angle_alpha   90.00
_cell.angle_beta   90.00
_cell.angle_gamma   90.00
#
_symmetry.space_group_name_H-M   'P 1'
#
loop_
_entity.id
_entity.type
_entity.pdbx_description
1 polymer ?
#
loop_
_entity_poly.entity_id
_entity_poly.type
_entity_poly.pdbx_seq_one_letter_code
_entity_poly.pdbx_strand_id
1 'polypeptide(L)'
;MIETPDGFSYFNGFGTNYYTIGTKINDMIVNWKKSKQGLSFDNLKNYSLLDLSMNQLSGEIPTSLGRLKALKILNVSLNNFYGRIPASIGELKNLEGLDLSRNNLSGSIPQSLAMLLQLTILDVSNNKLTGRIPIGSQMDTMNNPNFFANNSGLCGMQIQVLCPEDSSSTKPPEVERKESWFSWEGMVVGYVVAFFVTVAILYLTEHCVPVKPPNHRSQRRRQRV
;
A
#
# COMPACT_ATOMS: atom_id res chain seq x y z
N MET A 1 -10.16 32.86 -23.81
CA MET A 1 -8.69 32.78 -23.82
C MET A 1 -8.22 33.73 -22.73
N ILE A 2 -7.85 33.20 -21.56
CA ILE A 2 -7.24 34.02 -20.51
C ILE A 2 -5.92 33.34 -20.22
N GLU A 3 -4.85 33.97 -20.68
CA GLU A 3 -3.48 33.59 -20.44
C GLU A 3 -3.19 33.69 -18.93
N THR A 4 -2.60 32.63 -18.37
CA THR A 4 -1.95 32.69 -17.06
C THR A 4 -0.54 33.24 -17.26
N PRO A 5 -0.14 34.33 -16.59
CA PRO A 5 1.24 34.77 -16.62
C PRO A 5 2.08 33.83 -15.75
N ASP A 6 3.01 33.13 -16.38
CA ASP A 6 4.17 32.53 -15.72
C ASP A 6 5.14 33.65 -15.33
N GLY A 7 5.12 34.07 -14.06
CA GLY A 7 6.10 35.04 -13.59
C GLY A 7 5.75 35.68 -12.26
N PHE A 8 6.62 35.46 -11.27
CA PHE A 8 6.64 36.24 -10.03
C PHE A 8 6.83 37.72 -10.34
N SER A 9 5.77 38.52 -10.22
CA SER A 9 5.84 39.97 -10.32
C SER A 9 6.00 40.57 -8.91
N TYR A 10 7.20 41.07 -8.65
CA TYR A 10 7.47 42.03 -7.57
C TYR A 10 6.69 43.31 -7.88
N PHE A 11 5.62 43.59 -7.12
CA PHE A 11 4.93 44.87 -7.19
C PHE A 11 5.68 45.91 -6.34
N ASN A 12 6.43 46.78 -7.02
CA ASN A 12 6.89 48.07 -6.48
C ASN A 12 6.00 49.18 -7.02
N GLY A 13 5.46 50.00 -6.10
CA GLY A 13 4.96 51.34 -6.41
C GLY A 13 3.45 51.52 -6.34
N PHE A 14 2.95 52.01 -5.19
CA PHE A 14 2.27 53.30 -5.05
C PHE A 14 2.28 53.66 -3.55
N GLY A 15 2.85 54.82 -3.23
CA GLY A 15 3.18 55.21 -1.86
C GLY A 15 2.01 55.78 -1.06
N THR A 16 1.91 55.34 0.19
CA THR A 16 1.72 56.19 1.38
C THR A 16 2.13 55.38 2.63
N ASN A 17 2.94 56.01 3.48
CA ASN A 17 3.52 55.56 4.75
C ASN A 17 2.70 54.58 5.59
N TYR A 18 3.01 53.28 5.49
CA TYR A 18 2.81 52.31 6.57
C TYR A 18 4.01 51.36 6.60
N TYR A 19 4.54 51.15 7.80
CA TYR A 19 5.67 50.26 8.10
C TYR A 19 5.57 48.94 7.34
N THR A 20 6.49 48.68 6.42
CA THR A 20 6.57 47.40 5.71
C THR A 20 7.21 46.37 6.64
N ILE A 21 6.39 45.75 7.50
CA ILE A 21 6.80 44.49 8.13
C ILE A 21 6.72 43.45 7.02
N GLY A 22 7.89 42.96 6.59
CA GLY A 22 7.99 41.89 5.60
C GLY A 22 7.42 40.59 6.16
N THR A 23 6.11 40.39 6.02
CA THR A 23 5.49 39.09 6.26
C THR A 23 5.56 38.30 4.96
N LYS A 24 6.32 37.20 4.98
CA LYS A 24 6.26 36.14 3.96
C LYS A 24 4.80 35.68 3.90
N ILE A 25 4.07 36.03 2.84
CA ILE A 25 2.70 35.56 2.65
C ILE A 25 2.78 34.08 2.28
N ASN A 26 2.57 33.21 3.26
CA ASN A 26 2.52 31.76 3.07
C ASN A 26 1.10 31.26 2.75
N ASP A 27 0.07 32.12 2.77
CA ASP A 27 -1.35 31.77 2.70
C ASP A 27 -1.77 31.12 1.37
N MET A 28 -2.53 30.02 1.46
CA MET A 28 -3.30 29.51 0.32
C MET A 28 -4.48 30.45 0.10
N ILE A 29 -4.43 31.25 -0.97
CA ILE A 29 -5.51 32.16 -1.35
C ILE A 29 -6.50 31.40 -2.22
N VAL A 30 -7.69 31.13 -1.67
CA VAL A 30 -8.81 30.61 -2.44
C VAL A 30 -9.61 31.81 -2.94
N ASN A 31 -9.70 31.99 -4.26
CA ASN A 31 -10.44 33.11 -4.85
C ASN A 31 -11.90 32.69 -5.07
N TRP A 32 -12.79 33.10 -4.19
CA TRP A 32 -14.21 32.70 -4.23
C TRP A 32 -15.12 33.90 -4.43
N LYS A 33 -15.85 33.98 -5.56
CA LYS A 33 -16.87 35.03 -5.83
C LYS A 33 -16.42 36.47 -5.52
N LYS A 34 -15.18 36.84 -5.92
CA LYS A 34 -14.53 38.13 -5.61
C LYS A 34 -14.15 38.35 -4.13
N SER A 35 -14.29 37.34 -3.28
CA SER A 35 -13.75 37.31 -1.92
C SER A 35 -12.40 36.60 -1.95
N LYS A 36 -11.34 37.32 -1.57
CA LYS A 36 -10.03 36.73 -1.25
C LYS A 36 -10.03 36.42 0.24
N GLN A 37 -10.11 35.14 0.60
CA GLN A 37 -9.86 34.71 1.98
C GLN A 37 -8.63 33.79 1.99
N GLY A 38 -7.61 34.20 2.75
CA GLY A 38 -6.46 33.36 3.06
C GLY A 38 -6.79 32.45 4.23
N LEU A 39 -6.47 31.16 4.13
CA LEU A 39 -6.49 30.26 5.27
C LEU A 39 -5.16 30.39 6.02
N SER A 40 -5.19 31.01 7.20
CA SER A 40 -4.02 31.19 8.08
C SER A 40 -3.54 29.84 8.63
N PHE A 41 -2.22 29.59 8.55
CA PHE A 41 -1.58 28.34 8.97
C PHE A 41 -1.59 28.12 10.49
N ASP A 42 -1.79 29.17 11.29
CA ASP A 42 -1.65 29.11 12.74
C ASP A 42 -2.82 28.39 13.45
N ASN A 43 -3.93 28.15 12.73
CA ASN A 43 -5.12 27.45 13.24
C ASN A 43 -5.37 26.05 12.64
N LEU A 44 -4.44 25.52 11.84
CA LEU A 44 -4.57 24.19 11.20
C LEU A 44 -4.56 23.01 12.19
N LYS A 45 -4.41 23.24 13.50
CA LYS A 45 -4.42 22.17 14.51
C LYS A 45 -5.82 21.66 14.85
N ASN A 46 -6.90 22.40 14.54
CA ASN A 46 -8.24 22.06 15.04
C ASN A 46 -9.33 21.88 13.97
N TYR A 47 -9.09 22.19 12.70
CA TYR A 47 -10.07 21.90 11.63
C TYR A 47 -9.42 21.11 10.51
N SER A 48 -9.83 19.85 10.48
CA SER A 48 -9.27 18.77 9.70
C SER A 48 -10.12 18.45 8.46
N LEU A 49 -11.00 19.36 8.04
CA LEU A 49 -11.96 19.14 6.97
C LEU A 49 -11.89 20.29 5.98
N LEU A 50 -11.76 19.96 4.70
CA LEU A 50 -11.88 20.88 3.57
C LEU A 50 -12.97 20.34 2.66
N ASP A 51 -14.13 21.00 2.67
CA ASP A 51 -15.25 20.68 1.79
C ASP A 51 -15.45 21.82 0.78
N LEU A 52 -15.22 21.50 -0.48
CA LEU A 52 -15.40 22.35 -1.65
C LEU A 52 -16.43 21.75 -2.60
N SER A 53 -17.21 20.76 -2.15
CA SER A 53 -18.15 20.04 -2.98
C SER A 53 -19.31 20.91 -3.48
N MET A 54 -20.00 20.45 -4.52
CA MET A 54 -21.20 21.09 -5.07
C MET A 54 -20.96 22.51 -5.60
N ASN A 55 -19.85 22.70 -6.31
CA ASN A 55 -19.50 23.98 -6.90
C ASN A 55 -19.24 23.85 -8.41
N GLN A 56 -18.78 24.93 -9.02
CA GLN A 56 -18.41 24.98 -10.44
C GLN A 56 -16.90 25.14 -10.61
N LEU A 57 -16.10 24.69 -9.63
CA LEU A 57 -14.64 24.77 -9.68
C LEU A 57 -14.11 23.96 -10.87
N SER A 58 -13.12 24.50 -11.56
CA SER A 58 -12.53 23.88 -12.76
C SER A 58 -11.02 24.11 -12.76
N GLY A 59 -10.33 23.43 -13.66
CA GLY A 59 -8.87 23.35 -13.65
C GLY A 59 -8.38 22.01 -13.13
N GLU A 60 -7.06 21.90 -12.95
CA GLU A 60 -6.46 20.74 -12.30
C GLU A 60 -6.42 20.91 -10.79
N ILE A 61 -6.40 19.79 -10.06
CA ILE A 61 -6.18 19.81 -8.61
C ILE A 61 -4.73 20.25 -8.36
N PRO A 62 -4.48 21.34 -7.59
CA PRO A 62 -3.13 21.85 -7.41
C PRO A 62 -2.28 20.94 -6.51
N THR A 63 -1.02 20.72 -6.89
CA THR A 63 -0.09 19.90 -6.11
C THR A 63 0.15 20.45 -4.70
N SER A 64 0.01 21.76 -4.51
CA SER A 64 0.14 22.45 -3.22
C SER A 64 -0.86 21.97 -2.17
N LEU A 65 -1.97 21.33 -2.56
CA LEU A 65 -2.94 20.74 -1.63
C LEU A 65 -2.29 19.69 -0.72
N GLY A 66 -1.26 18.98 -1.22
CA GLY A 66 -0.46 18.03 -0.43
C GLY A 66 0.28 18.64 0.76
N ARG A 67 0.36 19.98 0.88
CA ARG A 67 1.00 20.67 2.01
C ARG A 67 0.10 20.76 3.25
N LEU A 68 -1.20 20.47 3.14
CA LEU A 68 -2.17 20.57 4.23
C LEU A 68 -2.10 19.36 5.18
N LYS A 69 -0.97 19.15 5.86
CA LYS A 69 -0.68 17.92 6.62
C LYS A 69 -1.67 17.59 7.77
N ALA A 70 -2.45 18.56 8.23
CA ALA A 70 -3.46 18.35 9.27
C ALA A 70 -4.83 17.90 8.72
N LEU A 71 -4.98 17.81 7.40
CA LEU A 71 -6.25 17.46 6.76
C LEU A 71 -6.61 15.99 7.01
N LYS A 72 -7.83 15.76 7.50
CA LYS A 72 -8.48 14.45 7.68
C LYS A 72 -9.52 14.17 6.60
N ILE A 73 -10.29 15.17 6.19
CA ILE A 73 -11.34 15.01 5.18
C ILE A 73 -11.10 16.03 4.07
N LEU A 74 -11.01 15.52 2.84
CA LEU A 74 -10.97 16.33 1.63
C LEU A 74 -12.16 15.93 0.75
N ASN A 75 -13.09 16.85 0.57
CA ASN A 75 -14.21 16.70 -0.34
C ASN A 75 -14.17 17.77 -1.42
N VAL A 76 -14.01 17.36 -2.68
CA VAL A 76 -14.05 18.23 -3.86
C VAL A 76 -15.07 17.72 -4.89
N SER A 77 -16.00 16.87 -4.46
CA SER A 77 -16.96 16.23 -5.37
C SER A 77 -17.94 17.21 -5.99
N LEU A 78 -18.64 16.79 -7.05
CA LEU A 78 -19.65 17.63 -7.73
C LEU A 78 -19.05 18.98 -8.20
N ASN A 79 -17.96 18.90 -8.97
CA ASN A 79 -17.25 20.03 -9.56
C ASN A 79 -16.86 19.71 -11.02
N ASN A 80 -16.09 20.59 -11.66
CA ASN A 80 -15.58 20.45 -13.02
C ASN A 80 -14.05 20.27 -13.07
N PHE A 81 -13.42 19.68 -12.04
CA PHE A 81 -11.98 19.42 -12.05
C PHE A 81 -11.61 18.41 -13.14
N TYR A 82 -10.48 18.64 -13.81
CA TYR A 82 -9.95 17.76 -14.85
C TYR A 82 -8.45 17.48 -14.63
N GLY A 83 -7.84 16.72 -15.54
CA GLY A 83 -6.43 16.33 -15.42
C GLY A 83 -6.25 15.13 -14.50
N ARG A 84 -5.05 14.95 -13.95
CA ARG A 84 -4.72 13.79 -13.10
C ARG A 84 -4.91 14.09 -11.63
N ILE A 85 -5.13 13.05 -10.84
CA ILE A 85 -5.05 13.15 -9.38
C ILE A 85 -3.58 13.37 -9.00
N PRO A 86 -3.21 14.46 -8.30
CA PRO A 86 -1.82 14.72 -7.93
C PRO A 86 -1.29 13.68 -6.94
N ALA A 87 -0.09 13.17 -7.20
CA ALA A 87 0.56 12.22 -6.29
C ALA A 87 0.83 12.82 -4.89
N SER A 88 0.91 14.15 -4.78
CA SER A 88 1.12 14.88 -3.52
C SER A 88 -0.03 14.71 -2.51
N ILE A 89 -1.22 14.29 -2.95
CA ILE A 89 -2.31 13.89 -2.03
C ILE A 89 -1.87 12.72 -1.14
N GLY A 90 -1.03 11.82 -1.64
CA GLY A 90 -0.45 10.72 -0.87
C GLY A 90 0.48 11.16 0.28
N GLU A 91 0.79 12.45 0.38
CA GLU A 91 1.55 13.02 1.49
C GLU A 91 0.67 13.52 2.66
N LEU A 92 -0.66 13.48 2.53
CA LEU A 92 -1.61 13.88 3.57
C LEU A 92 -1.81 12.74 4.58
N LYS A 93 -0.79 12.46 5.41
CA LYS A 93 -0.75 11.26 6.25
C LYS A 93 -1.88 11.11 7.28
N ASN A 94 -2.58 12.21 7.60
CA ASN A 94 -3.72 12.21 8.50
C ASN A 94 -5.07 12.06 7.78
N LEU A 95 -5.08 11.87 6.46
CA LEU A 95 -6.31 11.83 5.67
C LEU A 95 -7.09 10.54 5.95
N GLU A 96 -8.33 10.70 6.40
CA GLU A 96 -9.30 9.67 6.74
C GLU A 96 -10.37 9.51 5.66
N GLY A 97 -10.73 10.60 4.97
CA GLY A 97 -11.74 10.60 3.89
C GLY A 97 -11.32 11.45 2.70
N LEU A 98 -11.44 10.88 1.50
CA LEU A 98 -11.16 11.54 0.23
C LEU A 98 -12.33 11.32 -0.74
N ASP A 99 -13.06 12.38 -1.05
CA ASP A 99 -14.12 12.36 -2.06
C ASP A 99 -13.75 13.26 -3.25
N LEU A 100 -13.47 12.60 -4.38
CA LEU A 100 -13.15 13.18 -5.69
C LEU A 100 -14.28 12.92 -6.70
N SER A 101 -15.41 12.39 -6.26
CA SER A 101 -16.46 11.88 -7.14
C SER A 101 -17.11 12.99 -7.98
N ARG A 102 -17.73 12.60 -9.10
CA ARG A 102 -18.50 13.53 -9.96
C ARG A 102 -17.67 14.74 -10.40
N ASN A 103 -16.55 14.46 -11.02
CA ASN A 103 -15.65 15.40 -11.67
C ASN A 103 -15.27 14.88 -13.07
N ASN A 104 -14.34 15.54 -13.76
CA ASN A 104 -13.78 15.14 -15.04
C ASN A 104 -12.32 14.65 -14.93
N LEU A 105 -11.93 14.08 -13.78
CA LEU A 105 -10.56 13.61 -13.53
C LEU A 105 -10.24 12.41 -14.44
N SER A 106 -8.98 12.30 -14.84
CA SER A 106 -8.49 11.35 -15.85
C SER A 106 -7.12 10.76 -15.46
N GLY A 107 -6.70 9.72 -16.18
CA GLY A 107 -5.47 8.99 -15.87
C GLY A 107 -5.66 8.00 -14.73
N SER A 108 -4.55 7.55 -14.13
CA SER A 108 -4.55 6.53 -13.08
C SER A 108 -4.68 7.12 -11.69
N ILE A 109 -5.24 6.32 -10.77
CA ILE A 109 -5.19 6.60 -9.34
C ILE A 109 -3.73 6.45 -8.87
N PRO A 110 -3.09 7.47 -8.24
CA PRO A 110 -1.69 7.40 -7.86
C PRO A 110 -1.42 6.33 -6.80
N GLN A 111 -0.36 5.54 -6.99
CA GLN A 111 0.08 4.54 -6.00
C GLN A 111 0.40 5.18 -4.63
N SER A 112 0.72 6.48 -4.58
CA SER A 112 0.96 7.20 -3.33
C SER A 112 -0.25 7.24 -2.40
N LEU A 113 -1.48 7.06 -2.92
CA LEU A 113 -2.67 6.96 -2.07
C LEU A 113 -2.67 5.68 -1.22
N ALA A 114 -1.99 4.62 -1.65
CA ALA A 114 -1.79 3.42 -0.82
C ALA A 114 -0.97 3.73 0.44
N MET A 115 -0.19 4.83 0.46
CA MET A 115 0.61 5.23 1.63
C MET A 115 -0.19 6.00 2.69
N LEU A 116 -1.51 6.17 2.54
CA LEU A 116 -2.38 6.91 3.45
C LEU A 116 -3.03 5.97 4.49
N LEU A 117 -2.25 5.56 5.48
CA LEU A 117 -2.64 4.50 6.45
C LEU A 117 -3.95 4.76 7.24
N GLN A 118 -4.41 6.01 7.30
CA GLN A 118 -5.64 6.40 8.00
C GLN A 118 -6.86 6.48 7.06
N LEU A 119 -6.67 6.34 5.75
CA LEU A 119 -7.74 6.53 4.77
C LEU A 119 -8.76 5.39 4.85
N THR A 120 -10.00 5.74 5.18
CA THR A 120 -11.11 4.79 5.32
C THR A 120 -12.11 4.89 4.18
N ILE A 121 -12.23 6.08 3.58
CA ILE A 121 -13.14 6.35 2.48
C ILE A 121 -12.35 6.99 1.34
N LEU A 122 -12.44 6.38 0.17
CA LEU A 122 -11.95 6.91 -1.10
C LEU A 122 -13.06 6.79 -2.13
N ASP A 123 -13.73 7.89 -2.47
CA ASP A 123 -14.71 7.93 -3.56
C ASP A 123 -14.11 8.66 -4.76
N VAL A 124 -13.97 7.93 -5.87
CA VAL A 124 -13.49 8.44 -7.16
C VAL A 124 -14.51 8.17 -8.26
N SER A 125 -15.74 7.83 -7.90
CA SER A 125 -16.80 7.45 -8.83
C SER A 125 -17.18 8.61 -9.74
N ASN A 126 -17.78 8.31 -10.90
CA ASN A 126 -18.25 9.31 -11.85
C ASN A 126 -17.13 10.27 -12.30
N ASN A 127 -16.04 9.69 -12.81
CA ASN A 127 -14.90 10.39 -13.40
C ASN A 127 -14.49 9.70 -14.71
N LYS A 128 -13.32 10.02 -15.26
CA LYS A 128 -12.74 9.42 -16.47
C LYS A 128 -11.43 8.69 -16.16
N LEU A 129 -11.31 8.10 -14.96
CA LEU A 129 -10.11 7.41 -14.51
C LEU A 129 -9.94 6.07 -15.22
N THR A 130 -8.68 5.64 -15.34
CA THR A 130 -8.26 4.45 -16.08
C THR A 130 -7.12 3.73 -15.38
N GLY A 131 -6.95 2.44 -15.64
CA GLY A 131 -5.83 1.65 -15.15
C GLY A 131 -6.14 0.94 -13.83
N ARG A 132 -5.11 0.30 -13.27
CA ARG A 132 -5.24 -0.53 -12.06
C ARG A 132 -5.45 0.34 -10.82
N ILE A 133 -6.43 -0.02 -9.99
CA ILE A 133 -6.62 0.55 -8.66
C ILE A 133 -5.41 0.14 -7.79
N PRO A 134 -4.75 1.09 -7.08
CA PRO A 134 -3.61 0.82 -6.22
C PRO A 134 -3.90 -0.30 -5.23
N ILE A 135 -2.93 -1.18 -5.05
CA ILE A 135 -2.94 -2.25 -4.05
C ILE A 135 -2.06 -1.88 -2.87
N GLY A 136 -2.36 -2.45 -1.70
CA GLY A 136 -1.59 -2.32 -0.47
C GLY A 136 -2.27 -1.51 0.64
N SER A 137 -1.90 -1.85 1.88
CA SER A 137 -2.37 -1.18 3.10
C SER A 137 -3.91 -1.13 3.14
N GLN A 138 -4.49 0.05 3.35
CA GLN A 138 -5.94 0.27 3.39
C GLN A 138 -6.63 0.17 2.04
N MET A 139 -5.90 0.19 0.90
CA MET A 139 -6.54 0.05 -0.42
C MET A 139 -7.08 -1.37 -0.66
N ASP A 140 -6.51 -2.38 0.00
CA ASP A 140 -6.96 -3.78 -0.14
C ASP A 140 -8.29 -4.04 0.59
N THR A 141 -8.68 -3.15 1.51
CA THR A 141 -9.95 -3.24 2.25
C THR A 141 -11.07 -2.40 1.61
N MET A 142 -10.74 -1.55 0.64
CA MET A 142 -11.70 -0.68 -0.08
C MET A 142 -12.46 -1.45 -1.16
N ASN A 143 -13.27 -2.42 -0.75
CA ASN A 143 -13.98 -3.35 -1.64
C ASN A 143 -15.40 -2.92 -2.01
N ASN A 144 -15.72 -1.63 -1.88
CA ASN A 144 -17.01 -1.10 -2.28
C ASN A 144 -16.95 -0.61 -3.74
N PRO A 145 -17.54 -1.34 -4.71
CA PRO A 145 -17.43 -0.98 -6.13
C PRO A 145 -18.10 0.35 -6.46
N ASN A 146 -19.07 0.80 -5.65
CA ASN A 146 -19.77 2.07 -5.89
C ASN A 146 -18.83 3.27 -5.84
N PHE A 147 -17.79 3.22 -5.00
CA PHE A 147 -16.80 4.29 -4.89
C PHE A 147 -15.84 4.39 -6.08
N PHE A 148 -15.84 3.40 -6.98
CA PHE A 148 -15.02 3.38 -8.19
C PHE A 148 -15.87 3.36 -9.47
N ALA A 149 -17.20 3.29 -9.34
CA ALA A 149 -18.15 3.15 -10.43
C ALA A 149 -18.09 4.33 -11.42
N ASN A 150 -18.60 4.11 -12.63
CA ASN A 150 -18.72 5.14 -13.67
C ASN A 150 -17.37 5.82 -14.00
N ASN A 151 -16.34 5.02 -14.22
CA ASN A 151 -15.03 5.44 -14.73
C ASN A 151 -14.72 4.77 -16.06
N SER A 152 -13.85 5.38 -16.88
CA SER A 152 -13.63 4.97 -18.27
C SER A 152 -12.84 3.67 -18.44
N GLY A 153 -12.10 3.21 -17.44
CA GLY A 153 -11.31 1.97 -17.56
C GLY A 153 -10.56 1.58 -16.30
N LEU A 154 -11.17 1.76 -15.11
CA LEU A 154 -10.61 1.23 -13.87
C LEU A 154 -10.71 -0.29 -13.85
N CYS A 155 -9.66 -0.94 -13.37
CA CYS A 155 -9.61 -2.39 -13.17
C CYS A 155 -8.88 -2.70 -11.85
N GLY A 156 -9.05 -3.91 -11.34
CA GLY A 156 -8.41 -4.34 -10.10
C GLY A 156 -9.32 -5.22 -9.26
N MET A 157 -8.72 -5.89 -8.28
CA MET A 157 -9.40 -6.82 -7.37
C MET A 157 -10.50 -6.14 -6.54
N GLN A 158 -10.34 -4.86 -6.19
CA GLN A 158 -11.26 -4.07 -5.38
C GLN A 158 -12.67 -3.96 -6.02
N ILE A 159 -12.72 -4.01 -7.35
CA ILE A 159 -13.96 -3.95 -8.14
C ILE A 159 -14.21 -5.24 -8.93
N GLN A 160 -13.38 -6.28 -8.72
CA GLN A 160 -13.44 -7.57 -9.41
C GLN A 160 -13.39 -7.47 -10.94
N VAL A 161 -12.70 -6.46 -11.47
CA VAL A 161 -12.50 -6.28 -12.91
C VAL A 161 -11.07 -6.68 -13.26
N LEU A 162 -10.91 -7.63 -14.18
CA LEU A 162 -9.60 -8.10 -14.65
C LEU A 162 -8.88 -6.99 -15.42
N CYS A 163 -7.60 -6.75 -15.10
CA CYS A 163 -6.80 -5.79 -15.85
C CYS A 163 -6.23 -6.44 -17.14
N PRO A 164 -6.12 -5.69 -18.26
CA PRO A 164 -5.60 -6.23 -19.52
C PRO A 164 -4.21 -6.85 -19.43
N GLU A 165 -3.34 -6.34 -18.56
CA GLU A 165 -1.98 -6.88 -18.34
C GLU A 165 -2.02 -8.36 -17.89
N ASP A 166 -2.98 -8.71 -17.04
CA ASP A 166 -3.15 -10.07 -16.51
C ASP A 166 -3.67 -11.05 -17.58
N SER A 167 -4.30 -10.54 -18.64
CA SER A 167 -4.78 -11.34 -19.77
C SER A 167 -3.70 -11.64 -20.82
N SER A 168 -2.62 -10.82 -20.87
CA SER A 168 -1.54 -10.95 -21.85
C SER A 168 -0.43 -11.94 -21.45
N SER A 169 -0.41 -12.38 -20.19
CA SER A 169 0.46 -13.46 -19.70
C SER A 169 -0.10 -14.85 -20.02
N THR A 170 -0.37 -15.14 -21.29
CA THR A 170 -0.52 -16.51 -21.80
C THR A 170 0.60 -16.82 -22.79
N LYS A 171 1.82 -16.96 -22.25
CA LYS A 171 2.82 -17.99 -22.58
C LYS A 171 4.14 -17.64 -21.86
N PRO A 172 4.39 -18.16 -20.65
CA PRO A 172 5.77 -18.34 -20.20
C PRO A 172 6.42 -19.42 -21.07
N PRO A 173 7.74 -19.36 -21.38
CA PRO A 173 8.44 -20.55 -21.84
C PRO A 173 8.29 -21.63 -20.76
N GLU A 174 7.94 -22.82 -21.21
CA GLU A 174 7.76 -24.02 -20.40
C GLU A 174 9.05 -24.31 -19.61
N VAL A 175 9.14 -23.78 -18.39
CA VAL A 175 10.09 -24.21 -17.39
C VAL A 175 9.29 -25.07 -16.43
N GLU A 176 9.40 -26.39 -16.61
CA GLU A 176 8.91 -27.39 -15.68
C GLU A 176 9.46 -27.11 -14.27
N ARG A 177 8.67 -26.42 -13.45
CA ARG A 177 8.93 -26.31 -12.02
C ARG A 177 8.36 -27.57 -11.36
N LYS A 178 9.15 -28.64 -11.30
CA LYS A 178 8.88 -29.77 -10.41
C LYS A 178 9.02 -29.31 -8.96
N GLU A 179 7.91 -28.95 -8.34
CA GLU A 179 7.78 -28.88 -6.89
C GLU A 179 6.55 -29.69 -6.49
N SER A 180 6.68 -31.01 -6.55
CA SER A 180 5.79 -31.96 -5.87
C SER A 180 6.52 -33.28 -5.67
N TRP A 181 7.51 -33.27 -4.78
CA TRP A 181 8.18 -34.49 -4.31
C TRP A 181 7.92 -34.75 -2.82
N PHE A 182 7.55 -33.74 -2.03
CA PHE A 182 7.20 -33.94 -0.63
C PHE A 182 5.72 -34.30 -0.49
N SER A 183 5.42 -35.59 -0.65
CA SER A 183 4.16 -36.18 -0.20
C SER A 183 4.23 -36.43 1.30
N TRP A 184 3.33 -35.80 2.06
CA TRP A 184 3.34 -35.83 3.53
C TRP A 184 2.99 -37.23 4.08
N GLU A 185 2.49 -38.12 3.22
CA GLU A 185 2.28 -39.53 3.52
C GLU A 185 3.61 -40.31 3.64
N GLY A 186 4.64 -39.93 2.87
CA GLY A 186 5.95 -40.58 2.94
C GLY A 186 6.67 -40.35 4.27
N MET A 187 6.36 -39.24 4.96
CA MET A 187 6.95 -38.92 6.26
C MET A 187 6.41 -39.84 7.36
N VAL A 188 5.12 -40.18 7.33
CA VAL A 188 4.50 -41.14 8.27
C VAL A 188 5.06 -42.54 8.05
N VAL A 189 5.18 -42.97 6.79
CA VAL A 189 5.75 -44.29 6.45
C VAL A 189 7.21 -44.39 6.91
N GLY A 190 8.00 -43.33 6.70
CA GLY A 190 9.40 -43.28 7.14
C GLY A 190 9.56 -43.42 8.65
N TYR A 191 8.73 -42.74 9.44
CA TYR A 191 8.76 -42.85 10.90
C TYR A 191 8.42 -44.25 11.41
N VAL A 192 7.40 -44.89 10.83
CA VAL A 192 6.98 -46.25 11.22
C VAL A 192 8.09 -47.26 10.91
N VAL A 193 8.69 -47.18 9.71
CA VAL A 193 9.78 -48.09 9.32
C VAL A 193 11.00 -47.89 10.23
N ALA A 194 11.38 -46.63 10.50
CA ALA A 194 12.51 -46.33 11.38
C ALA A 194 12.30 -46.89 12.80
N PHE A 195 11.09 -46.76 13.36
CA PHE A 195 10.77 -47.31 14.67
C PHE A 195 10.97 -48.83 14.72
N PHE A 196 10.42 -49.58 13.75
CA PHE A 196 10.59 -51.03 13.73
C PHE A 196 12.05 -51.48 13.53
N VAL A 197 12.82 -50.77 12.71
CA VAL A 197 14.26 -51.06 12.54
C VAL A 197 15.02 -50.85 13.85
N THR A 198 14.74 -49.75 14.58
CA THR A 198 15.40 -49.51 15.87
C THR A 198 15.06 -50.57 16.92
N VAL A 199 13.79 -50.99 17.01
CA VAL A 199 13.36 -52.06 17.92
C VAL A 199 14.04 -53.39 17.56
N ALA A 200 14.15 -53.72 16.27
CA ALA A 200 14.85 -54.93 15.81
C ALA A 200 16.35 -54.91 16.17
N ILE A 201 17.02 -53.77 15.99
CA ILE A 201 18.44 -53.61 16.37
C ILE A 201 18.60 -53.82 17.87
N LEU A 202 17.76 -53.20 18.71
CA LEU A 202 17.82 -53.37 20.17
C LEU A 202 17.62 -54.83 20.57
N TYR A 203 16.64 -55.51 19.97
CA TYR A 203 16.37 -56.93 20.22
C TYR A 203 17.57 -57.83 19.85
N LEU A 204 18.21 -57.57 18.70
CA LEU A 204 19.40 -58.31 18.28
C LEU A 204 20.60 -58.03 19.19
N THR A 205 20.78 -56.81 19.67
CA THR A 205 21.88 -56.49 20.60
C THR A 205 21.70 -57.12 21.98
N GLU A 206 20.46 -57.32 22.45
CA GLU A 206 20.21 -58.04 23.71
C GLU A 206 20.37 -59.56 23.57
N HIS A 207 20.09 -60.13 22.39
CA HIS A 207 20.26 -61.57 22.15
C HIS A 207 21.68 -61.97 21.71
N CYS A 208 22.51 -61.01 21.31
CA CYS A 208 23.91 -61.22 20.99
C CYS A 208 24.82 -60.69 22.10
N VAL A 209 24.71 -61.22 23.32
CA VAL A 209 25.81 -61.14 24.30
C VAL A 209 26.79 -62.28 24.01
N PRO A 210 28.01 -62.01 23.51
CA PRO A 210 29.01 -63.06 23.31
C PRO A 210 29.47 -63.60 24.66
N VAL A 211 29.22 -64.89 24.91
CA VAL A 211 29.76 -65.62 26.07
C VAL A 211 31.29 -65.59 26.01
N LYS A 212 31.92 -64.97 27.02
CA LYS A 212 33.38 -64.85 27.13
C LYS A 212 33.99 -66.25 27.33
N PRO A 213 34.93 -66.73 26.49
CA PRO A 213 35.52 -68.05 26.66
C PRO A 213 36.47 -68.08 27.88
N PRO A 214 36.61 -69.24 28.56
CA PRO A 214 37.34 -69.35 29.82
C PRO A 214 38.85 -69.22 29.63
N ASN A 215 39.47 -68.40 30.48
CA ASN A 215 40.89 -68.03 30.43
C ASN A 215 41.73 -69.11 31.13
N HIS A 216 42.41 -69.96 30.35
CA HIS A 216 43.30 -71.02 30.87
C HIS A 216 44.75 -70.50 30.99
N ARG A 217 45.12 -69.92 32.14
CA ARG A 217 46.50 -69.88 32.65
C ARG A 217 46.57 -69.23 34.04
N SER A 218 46.58 -70.06 35.09
CA SER A 218 47.62 -70.06 36.14
C SER A 218 47.10 -70.75 37.43
N GLN A 219 47.54 -71.98 37.69
CA GLN A 219 48.05 -72.42 38.99
C GLN A 219 48.35 -73.93 38.94
N ARG A 220 49.64 -74.27 38.90
CA ARG A 220 50.28 -75.25 39.81
C ARG A 220 51.79 -75.28 39.57
N ARG A 221 52.47 -74.26 40.10
CA ARG A 221 53.75 -74.47 40.79
C ARG A 221 53.39 -75.17 42.11
N ARG A 222 53.86 -76.41 42.29
CA ARG A 222 54.38 -76.99 43.55
C ARG A 222 54.37 -78.51 43.43
N GLN A 223 55.47 -79.09 42.93
CA GLN A 223 56.02 -80.35 43.44
C GLN A 223 57.53 -80.33 43.22
N ARG A 224 58.27 -80.02 44.30
CA ARG A 224 59.55 -80.61 44.74
C ARG A 224 59.99 -79.88 46.01
N VAL A 225 59.69 -80.52 47.15
CA VAL A 225 60.77 -80.91 48.07
C VAL A 225 61.27 -82.25 47.56
#